data_AF-A0A7J5GPB7-F1
#
_entry.id   AF-A0A7J5GPB7-F1
#
_cell.length_a   1.000
_cell.length_b   1.000
_cell.length_c   1.000
_cell.angle_alpha   90.00
_cell.angle_beta   90.00
_cell.angle_gamma   90.00
#
_symmetry.space_group_name_H-M   'P 1'
#
loop_
_entity.id
_entity.type
_entity.pdbx_description
1 polymer ?
#
loop_
_entity_poly.entity_id
_entity_poly.type
_entity_poly.pdbx_seq_one_letter_code
_entity_poly.pdbx_strand_id
1 'polypeptide(L)'
;MKSFFIGNIEIKTPVIQGGMGVGISLSGLASAVANEGGVGVISCAGLGLLYPKGKGSYPEKCISGLREEIHKARTKTEGIIGVNVMVALSNYADMVRTAIEEKIDVVFSGAGLPLDLPSYLTPESTTKLVPIVSSSRAAKIICDKWQKNYNYLPDAIVVEGPKAGGHLGFKKEQLQDQHYALETLIPEVVMIASSYKE
;
A
#
# COMPACT_ATOMS: atom_id res chain seq x y z
N MET A 1 -4.03 -0.27 23.42
CA MET A 1 -4.61 0.29 22.19
C MET A 1 -5.65 -0.68 21.65
N LYS A 2 -6.70 -0.23 20.97
CA LYS A 2 -7.71 -1.13 20.35
C LYS A 2 -7.20 -1.64 19.00
N SER A 3 -7.50 -2.90 18.66
CA SER A 3 -7.26 -3.43 17.32
C SER A 3 -8.13 -2.72 16.27
N PHE A 4 -7.78 -2.86 15.01
CA PHE A 4 -8.59 -2.41 13.87
C PHE A 4 -8.57 -3.46 12.75
N PHE A 5 -9.38 -3.27 11.72
CA PHE A 5 -9.48 -4.23 10.61
C PHE A 5 -9.09 -3.60 9.28
N ILE A 6 -8.43 -4.38 8.43
CA ILE A 6 -8.30 -4.12 6.99
C ILE A 6 -9.12 -5.20 6.29
N GLY A 7 -10.28 -4.83 5.77
CA GLY A 7 -11.30 -5.79 5.32
C GLY A 7 -11.63 -6.78 6.44
N ASN A 8 -11.31 -8.06 6.26
CA ASN A 8 -11.53 -9.12 7.26
C ASN A 8 -10.30 -9.48 8.10
N ILE A 9 -9.18 -8.75 7.95
CA ILE A 9 -7.93 -9.02 8.68
C ILE A 9 -7.87 -8.16 9.94
N GLU A 10 -7.80 -8.78 11.12
CA GLU A 10 -7.61 -8.07 12.39
C GLU A 10 -6.13 -7.68 12.61
N ILE A 11 -5.87 -6.40 12.84
CA ILE A 11 -4.57 -5.87 13.21
C ILE A 11 -4.54 -5.62 14.72
N LYS A 12 -3.80 -6.46 15.46
CA LYS A 12 -3.76 -6.44 16.92
C LYS A 12 -3.05 -5.21 17.47
N THR A 13 -1.88 -4.91 16.91
CA THR A 13 -1.12 -3.70 17.23
C THR A 13 -1.42 -2.68 16.14
N PRO A 14 -2.13 -1.57 16.40
CA PRO A 14 -2.62 -0.65 15.37
C PRO A 14 -1.50 0.24 14.79
N VAL A 15 -0.47 -0.40 14.26
CA VAL A 15 0.76 0.18 13.71
C VAL A 15 1.03 -0.50 12.38
N ILE A 16 1.17 0.31 11.34
CA ILE A 16 1.63 -0.10 10.02
C ILE A 16 2.99 0.57 9.81
N GLN A 17 4.03 -0.20 9.57
CA GLN A 17 5.32 0.36 9.12
C GLN A 17 5.19 0.72 7.64
N GLY A 18 5.23 2.02 7.30
CA GLY A 18 5.06 2.47 5.92
C GLY A 18 6.18 1.99 4.99
N GLY A 19 5.85 1.57 3.77
CA GLY A 19 6.83 1.08 2.79
C GLY A 19 7.76 2.19 2.29
N MET A 20 9.04 2.11 2.65
CA MET A 20 10.08 3.08 2.29
C MET A 20 11.02 2.47 1.24
N GLY A 21 11.11 3.11 0.09
CA GLY A 21 11.88 2.65 -1.07
C GLY A 21 13.39 2.64 -0.89
N VAL A 22 14.06 2.09 -1.91
CA VAL A 22 15.53 2.10 -2.04
C VAL A 22 16.21 1.38 -0.86
N GLY A 23 15.73 0.18 -0.54
CA GLY A 23 16.42 -0.75 0.37
C GLY A 23 16.19 -0.55 1.86
N ILE A 24 15.30 0.37 2.26
CA ILE A 24 14.92 0.55 3.66
C ILE A 24 13.92 -0.53 4.09
N SER A 25 12.77 -0.58 3.41
CA SER A 25 11.69 -1.52 3.75
C SER A 25 11.79 -2.80 2.94
N LEU A 26 12.55 -3.75 3.48
CA LEU A 26 12.73 -5.11 2.94
C LEU A 26 12.17 -6.15 3.92
N SER A 27 12.33 -7.44 3.60
CA SER A 27 11.86 -8.58 4.40
C SER A 27 12.26 -8.52 5.87
N GLY A 28 13.47 -8.06 6.19
CA GLY A 28 13.96 -7.96 7.56
C GLY A 28 13.11 -7.04 8.44
N LEU A 29 12.90 -5.79 8.00
CA LEU A 29 12.09 -4.82 8.73
C LEU A 29 10.61 -5.23 8.74
N ALA A 30 10.08 -5.65 7.59
CA ALA A 30 8.67 -6.04 7.48
C ALA A 30 8.34 -7.23 8.41
N SER A 31 9.16 -8.28 8.41
CA SER A 31 8.93 -9.44 9.29
C SER A 31 9.08 -9.11 10.78
N ALA A 32 10.03 -8.23 11.14
CA ALA A 32 10.18 -7.80 12.53
C ALA A 32 8.92 -7.07 13.04
N VAL A 33 8.37 -6.14 12.25
CA VAL A 33 7.14 -5.41 12.62
C VAL A 33 5.93 -6.36 12.68
N ALA A 34 5.82 -7.28 11.73
CA ALA A 34 4.73 -8.26 11.69
C ALA A 34 4.75 -9.19 12.92
N ASN A 35 5.94 -9.59 13.40
CA ASN A 35 6.09 -10.41 14.61
C ASN A 35 5.66 -9.70 15.89
N GLU A 36 5.71 -8.36 15.93
CA GLU A 36 5.18 -7.53 17.03
C GLU A 36 3.67 -7.25 16.91
N GLY A 37 2.99 -7.93 15.97
CA GLY A 37 1.55 -7.85 15.76
C GLY A 37 1.07 -6.61 14.99
N GLY A 38 1.99 -5.83 14.43
CA GLY A 38 1.70 -4.77 13.47
C GLY A 38 1.63 -5.29 12.03
N VAL A 39 1.61 -4.37 11.07
CA VAL A 39 1.74 -4.69 9.64
C VAL A 39 3.11 -4.25 9.15
N GLY A 40 3.93 -5.20 8.73
CA GLY A 40 5.19 -4.92 8.05
C GLY A 40 4.99 -4.70 6.56
N VAL A 41 5.60 -3.68 5.95
CA VAL A 41 5.38 -3.38 4.53
C VAL A 41 6.69 -3.36 3.77
N ILE A 42 6.80 -4.22 2.75
CA ILE A 42 7.92 -4.27 1.80
C ILE A 42 7.70 -3.22 0.72
N SER A 43 8.72 -2.42 0.39
CA SER A 43 8.61 -1.46 -0.71
C SER A 43 9.06 -2.07 -2.04
N CYS A 44 8.23 -1.93 -3.08
CA CYS A 44 8.58 -2.33 -4.44
C CYS A 44 9.57 -1.37 -5.12
N ALA A 45 9.67 -0.13 -4.64
CA ALA A 45 10.48 0.91 -5.24
C ALA A 45 11.99 0.60 -5.13
N GLY A 46 12.65 0.40 -6.27
CA GLY A 46 14.10 0.24 -6.36
C GLY A 46 14.63 -1.18 -6.15
N LEU A 47 13.78 -2.21 -6.05
CA LEU A 47 14.22 -3.58 -5.78
C LEU A 47 15.24 -4.12 -6.80
N GLY A 48 15.10 -3.77 -8.07
CA GLY A 48 16.05 -4.19 -9.12
C GLY A 48 17.49 -3.71 -8.90
N LEU A 49 17.71 -2.67 -8.08
CA LEU A 49 19.05 -2.20 -7.70
C LEU A 49 19.71 -3.11 -6.66
N LEU A 50 18.91 -3.76 -5.80
CA LEU A 50 19.36 -4.60 -4.68
C LEU A 50 19.55 -6.06 -5.10
N TYR A 51 18.89 -6.44 -6.20
CA TYR A 51 18.97 -7.76 -6.81
C TYR A 51 19.69 -7.73 -8.18
N PRO A 52 20.91 -7.15 -8.28
CA PRO A 52 21.55 -6.90 -9.57
C PRO A 52 22.08 -8.18 -10.23
N LYS A 53 22.31 -9.23 -9.44
CA LYS A 53 22.97 -10.49 -9.87
C LYS A 53 22.07 -11.43 -10.69
N GLY A 54 20.79 -11.09 -10.86
CA GLY A 54 19.89 -11.80 -11.77
C GLY A 54 20.15 -11.44 -13.23
N LYS A 55 19.96 -12.40 -14.15
CA LYS A 55 19.81 -12.12 -15.58
C LYS A 55 18.49 -11.37 -15.82
N GLY A 56 18.44 -10.54 -16.86
CA GLY A 56 17.22 -9.82 -17.26
C GLY A 56 17.34 -8.30 -17.16
N SER A 57 16.30 -7.63 -17.66
CA SER A 57 16.05 -6.20 -17.60
C SER A 57 15.76 -5.73 -16.17
N TYR A 58 15.83 -4.42 -15.94
CA TYR A 58 15.55 -3.85 -14.61
C TYR A 58 14.13 -4.20 -14.08
N PRO A 59 13.05 -4.12 -14.86
CA PRO A 59 11.72 -4.58 -14.42
C PRO A 59 11.68 -6.05 -13.99
N GLU A 60 12.32 -6.95 -14.75
CA GLU A 60 12.39 -8.38 -14.41
C GLU A 60 13.15 -8.62 -13.09
N LYS A 61 14.19 -7.81 -12.83
CA LYS A 61 14.91 -7.82 -11.55
C LYS A 61 14.06 -7.30 -10.40
N CYS A 62 13.23 -6.29 -10.62
CA CYS A 62 12.28 -5.81 -9.61
C CYS A 62 11.25 -6.90 -9.26
N ILE A 63 10.69 -7.58 -10.26
CA ILE A 63 9.71 -8.66 -10.08
C ILE A 63 10.31 -9.83 -9.30
N SER A 64 11.48 -10.32 -9.74
CA SER A 64 12.18 -11.42 -9.04
C SER A 64 12.60 -11.04 -7.62
N GLY A 65 13.12 -9.81 -7.44
CA GLY A 65 13.45 -9.28 -6.12
C GLY A 65 12.24 -9.17 -5.21
N LEU A 66 11.06 -8.80 -5.72
CA LEU A 66 9.82 -8.76 -4.94
C LEU A 66 9.42 -10.15 -4.45
N ARG A 67 9.42 -11.15 -5.34
CA ARG A 67 9.13 -12.54 -4.95
C ARG A 67 10.09 -13.02 -3.86
N GLU A 68 11.37 -12.73 -4.03
CA GLU A 68 12.39 -13.11 -3.06
C GLU A 68 12.19 -12.43 -1.70
N GLU A 69 11.87 -11.13 -1.65
CA GLU A 69 11.59 -10.43 -0.40
C GLU A 69 10.31 -10.94 0.30
N ILE A 70 9.25 -11.23 -0.46
CA ILE A 70 8.01 -11.79 0.12
C ILE A 70 8.30 -13.16 0.73
N HIS A 71 8.99 -14.06 0.01
CA HIS A 71 9.38 -15.36 0.54
C HIS A 71 10.28 -15.24 1.77
N LYS A 72 11.30 -14.38 1.73
CA LYS A 72 12.18 -14.14 2.88
C LYS A 72 11.40 -13.64 4.09
N ALA A 73 10.43 -12.75 3.90
CA ALA A 73 9.59 -12.28 4.99
C ALA A 73 8.76 -13.42 5.57
N ARG A 74 8.09 -14.21 4.72
CA ARG A 74 7.26 -15.36 5.13
C ARG A 74 8.04 -16.44 5.88
N THR A 75 9.31 -16.67 5.57
CA THR A 75 10.14 -17.59 6.38
C THR A 75 10.41 -17.11 7.81
N LYS A 76 10.14 -15.83 8.11
CA LYS A 76 10.46 -15.17 9.38
C LYS A 76 9.21 -14.75 10.16
N THR A 77 8.02 -14.80 9.57
CA THR A 77 6.79 -14.33 10.21
C THR A 77 5.56 -15.04 9.65
N GLU A 78 4.66 -15.40 10.57
CA GLU A 78 3.26 -15.75 10.28
C GLU A 78 2.33 -14.53 10.47
N GLY A 79 2.92 -13.36 10.75
CA GLY A 79 2.22 -12.10 10.90
C GLY A 79 1.83 -11.47 9.57
N ILE A 80 1.24 -10.29 9.65
CA ILE A 80 0.64 -9.61 8.50
C ILE A 80 1.72 -8.79 7.79
N ILE A 81 1.94 -9.09 6.52
CA ILE A 81 2.86 -8.33 5.66
C ILE A 81 2.12 -7.79 4.44
N GLY A 82 2.43 -6.55 4.11
CA GLY A 82 1.98 -5.89 2.90
C GLY A 82 3.12 -5.55 1.95
N VAL A 83 2.75 -5.07 0.77
CA VAL A 83 3.66 -4.41 -0.15
C VAL A 83 3.21 -3.00 -0.43
N ASN A 84 4.15 -2.09 -0.67
CA ASN A 84 3.86 -0.76 -1.19
C ASN A 84 4.27 -0.69 -2.67
N VAL A 85 3.31 -0.37 -3.54
CA VAL A 85 3.53 -0.17 -4.98
C VAL A 85 3.09 1.23 -5.37
N MET A 86 3.98 1.99 -6.00
CA MET A 86 3.65 3.32 -6.49
C MET A 86 3.06 3.25 -7.90
N VAL A 87 1.91 3.89 -8.13
CA VAL A 87 1.26 3.97 -9.46
C VAL A 87 2.19 4.59 -10.50
N ALA A 88 3.09 5.49 -10.08
CA ALA A 88 4.09 6.11 -10.93
C ALA A 88 5.17 5.16 -11.50
N LEU A 89 5.25 3.90 -11.04
CA LEU A 89 6.21 2.93 -11.57
C LEU A 89 5.78 2.44 -12.96
N SER A 90 6.71 2.39 -13.91
CA SER A 90 6.44 1.91 -15.28
C SER A 90 6.02 0.43 -15.33
N ASN A 91 6.33 -0.34 -14.29
CA ASN A 91 5.96 -1.75 -14.14
C ASN A 91 4.95 -1.98 -13.00
N TYR A 92 4.14 -0.97 -12.65
CA TYR A 92 3.15 -1.03 -11.57
C TYR A 92 2.26 -2.30 -11.62
N ALA A 93 1.66 -2.57 -12.79
CA ALA A 93 0.77 -3.72 -12.98
C ALA A 93 1.48 -5.06 -12.70
N ASP A 94 2.71 -5.23 -13.19
CA ASP A 94 3.46 -6.47 -13.00
C ASP A 94 3.84 -6.68 -11.53
N MET A 95 4.20 -5.60 -10.81
CA MET A 95 4.53 -5.67 -9.38
C MET A 95 3.30 -6.01 -8.54
N VAL A 96 2.15 -5.42 -8.85
CA VAL A 96 0.88 -5.72 -8.16
C VAL A 96 0.47 -7.17 -8.39
N ARG A 97 0.45 -7.63 -9.65
CA ARG A 97 0.12 -9.03 -9.98
C ARG A 97 1.06 -10.01 -9.29
N THR A 98 2.35 -9.73 -9.31
CA THR A 98 3.35 -10.54 -8.61
C THR A 98 3.02 -10.62 -7.12
N ALA A 99 2.72 -9.50 -6.46
CA ALA A 99 2.40 -9.53 -5.03
C ALA A 99 1.12 -10.34 -4.70
N ILE A 100 0.10 -10.24 -5.55
CA ILE A 100 -1.16 -11.00 -5.42
C ILE A 100 -0.91 -12.50 -5.66
N GLU A 101 -0.14 -12.86 -6.71
CA GLU A 101 0.27 -14.24 -7.01
C GLU A 101 1.01 -14.88 -5.82
N GLU A 102 1.90 -14.12 -5.17
CA GLU A 102 2.63 -14.52 -3.96
C GLU A 102 1.78 -14.44 -2.67
N LYS A 103 0.47 -14.19 -2.79
CA LYS A 103 -0.50 -14.15 -1.68
C LYS A 103 -0.12 -13.17 -0.56
N ILE A 104 0.30 -11.96 -0.94
CA ILE A 104 0.51 -10.88 0.03
C ILE A 104 -0.79 -10.54 0.77
N ASP A 105 -0.71 -10.16 2.05
CA ASP A 105 -1.94 -9.84 2.81
C ASP A 105 -2.56 -8.52 2.35
N VAL A 106 -1.73 -7.51 2.09
CA VAL A 106 -2.19 -6.15 1.77
C VAL A 106 -1.32 -5.51 0.69
N VAL A 107 -1.94 -4.90 -0.32
CA VAL A 107 -1.29 -3.99 -1.27
C VAL A 107 -1.65 -2.55 -0.90
N PHE A 108 -0.64 -1.79 -0.51
CA PHE A 108 -0.72 -0.35 -0.32
C PHE A 108 -0.32 0.36 -1.61
N SER A 109 -1.20 1.19 -2.17
CA SER A 109 -0.91 1.86 -3.44
C SER A 109 -1.02 3.38 -3.36
N GLY A 110 0.06 4.08 -3.68
CA GLY A 110 0.16 5.54 -3.62
C GLY A 110 0.84 6.15 -4.85
N ALA A 111 1.29 7.41 -4.73
CA ALA A 111 1.94 8.17 -5.80
C ALA A 111 1.17 8.17 -7.15
N GLY A 112 -0.14 8.40 -7.06
CA GLY A 112 -1.09 8.38 -8.17
C GLY A 112 -2.45 7.85 -7.72
N LEU A 113 -3.42 7.78 -8.64
CA LEU A 113 -4.73 7.20 -8.36
C LEU A 113 -4.77 5.75 -8.88
N PRO A 114 -4.85 4.73 -8.01
CA PRO A 114 -4.87 3.32 -8.40
C PRO A 114 -6.25 2.88 -8.92
N LEU A 115 -6.77 3.54 -9.95
CA LEU A 115 -8.16 3.41 -10.41
C LEU A 115 -8.51 2.01 -10.94
N ASP A 116 -7.52 1.25 -11.38
CA ASP A 116 -7.64 -0.08 -11.97
C ASP A 116 -7.13 -1.20 -11.04
N LEU A 117 -6.67 -0.87 -9.82
CA LEU A 117 -6.06 -1.83 -8.90
C LEU A 117 -6.95 -3.06 -8.61
N PRO A 118 -8.29 -2.94 -8.40
CA PRO A 118 -9.14 -4.12 -8.22
C PRO A 118 -9.19 -5.06 -9.43
N SER A 119 -8.86 -4.58 -10.63
CA SER A 119 -8.84 -5.43 -11.84
C SER A 119 -7.74 -6.49 -11.83
N TYR A 120 -6.75 -6.37 -10.93
CA TYR A 120 -5.67 -7.35 -10.78
C TYR A 120 -6.02 -8.49 -9.83
N LEU A 121 -7.13 -8.40 -9.09
CA LEU A 121 -7.61 -9.50 -8.25
C LEU A 121 -8.18 -10.63 -9.10
N THR A 122 -7.87 -11.87 -8.71
CA THR A 122 -8.55 -13.08 -9.19
C THR A 122 -9.65 -13.49 -8.20
N PRO A 123 -10.59 -14.37 -8.59
CA PRO A 123 -11.59 -14.90 -7.67
C PRO A 123 -11.02 -15.59 -6.42
N GLU A 124 -9.82 -16.16 -6.50
CA GLU A 124 -9.15 -16.78 -5.34
C GLU A 124 -8.30 -15.80 -4.52
N SER A 125 -8.21 -14.54 -4.93
CA SER A 125 -7.35 -13.55 -4.26
C SER A 125 -7.87 -13.23 -2.86
N THR A 126 -7.01 -13.36 -1.87
CA THR A 126 -7.28 -12.98 -0.46
C THR A 126 -6.69 -11.63 -0.08
N THR A 127 -5.87 -11.04 -0.96
CA THR A 127 -5.16 -9.78 -0.77
C THR A 127 -6.11 -8.59 -0.60
N LYS A 128 -5.85 -7.75 0.41
CA LYS A 128 -6.57 -6.49 0.64
C LYS A 128 -5.95 -5.34 -0.13
N LEU A 129 -6.77 -4.40 -0.58
CA LEU A 129 -6.36 -3.27 -1.40
C LEU A 129 -6.56 -1.97 -0.63
N VAL A 130 -5.46 -1.26 -0.38
CA VAL A 130 -5.43 -0.04 0.44
C VAL A 130 -4.81 1.11 -0.35
N PRO A 131 -5.59 2.01 -0.95
CA PRO A 131 -5.08 3.23 -1.56
C PRO A 131 -4.55 4.20 -0.50
N ILE A 132 -3.49 4.92 -0.86
CA ILE A 132 -2.94 6.06 -0.13
C ILE A 132 -3.46 7.34 -0.80
N VAL A 133 -4.09 8.21 -0.02
CA VAL A 133 -4.71 9.45 -0.52
C VAL A 133 -4.23 10.66 0.28
N SER A 134 -4.17 11.81 -0.39
CA SER A 134 -3.82 13.10 0.23
C SER A 134 -5.00 14.08 0.27
N SER A 135 -6.21 13.62 -0.07
CA SER A 135 -7.44 14.43 -0.02
C SER A 135 -8.71 13.58 -0.01
N SER A 136 -9.79 14.15 0.52
CA SER A 136 -11.16 13.60 0.45
C SER A 136 -11.65 13.44 -1.00
N ARG A 137 -11.28 14.37 -1.89
CA ARG A 137 -11.56 14.27 -3.32
C ARG A 137 -10.95 13.01 -3.95
N ALA A 138 -9.68 12.71 -3.66
CA ALA A 138 -9.03 11.52 -4.18
C ALA A 138 -9.69 10.24 -3.64
N ALA A 139 -10.01 10.20 -2.34
CA ALA A 139 -10.74 9.10 -1.72
C ALA A 139 -12.09 8.84 -2.43
N LYS A 140 -12.86 9.91 -2.68
CA LYS A 140 -14.17 9.80 -3.36
C LYS A 140 -14.03 9.25 -4.77
N ILE A 141 -13.09 9.77 -5.55
CA ILE A 141 -12.86 9.31 -6.93
C ILE A 141 -12.52 7.82 -6.96
N ILE A 142 -11.65 7.36 -6.05
CA ILE A 142 -11.26 5.95 -5.96
C ILE A 142 -12.48 5.09 -5.59
N CYS A 143 -13.23 5.46 -4.55
CA CYS A 143 -14.42 4.72 -4.11
C CYS A 143 -15.48 4.64 -5.22
N ASP A 144 -15.84 5.78 -5.83
CA ASP A 144 -16.79 5.84 -6.94
C ASP A 144 -16.36 4.92 -8.10
N LYS A 145 -15.08 5.00 -8.49
CA LYS A 145 -14.55 4.25 -9.62
C LYS A 145 -14.51 2.75 -9.34
N TRP A 146 -14.04 2.37 -8.15
CA TRP A 146 -13.91 0.97 -7.77
C TRP A 146 -15.29 0.31 -7.59
N GLN A 147 -16.23 1.00 -6.94
CA GLN A 147 -17.60 0.51 -6.78
C GLN A 147 -18.28 0.33 -8.13
N LYS A 148 -18.18 1.33 -9.01
CA LYS A 148 -18.85 1.31 -10.32
C LYS A 148 -18.28 0.26 -11.27
N ASN A 149 -16.95 0.12 -11.31
CA ASN A 149 -16.30 -0.71 -12.32
C ASN A 149 -16.05 -2.15 -11.87
N TYR A 150 -15.91 -2.39 -10.56
CA TYR A 150 -15.46 -3.67 -10.02
C TYR A 150 -16.36 -4.20 -8.90
N ASN A 151 -17.40 -3.45 -8.50
CA ASN A 151 -18.21 -3.75 -7.32
C ASN A 151 -17.33 -3.99 -6.07
N TYR A 152 -16.30 -3.16 -5.92
CA TYR A 152 -15.29 -3.27 -4.88
C TYR A 152 -15.09 -1.91 -4.21
N LEU A 153 -14.92 -1.89 -2.88
CA LEU A 153 -14.54 -0.70 -2.13
C LEU A 153 -13.18 -0.94 -1.46
N PRO A 154 -12.34 0.10 -1.27
CA PRO A 154 -11.10 -0.04 -0.52
C PRO A 154 -11.29 -0.73 0.83
N ASP A 155 -10.44 -1.71 1.15
CA ASP A 155 -10.50 -2.44 2.44
C ASP A 155 -10.10 -1.56 3.62
N ALA A 156 -9.30 -0.53 3.34
CA ALA A 156 -8.96 0.60 4.21
C ALA A 156 -8.46 1.74 3.32
N ILE A 157 -8.26 2.94 3.90
CA ILE A 157 -7.64 4.08 3.22
C ILE A 157 -6.53 4.62 4.12
N VAL A 158 -5.34 4.84 3.56
CA VAL A 158 -4.27 5.58 4.25
C VAL A 158 -4.38 7.06 3.87
N VAL A 159 -4.50 7.93 4.87
CA VAL A 159 -4.46 9.39 4.66
C VAL A 159 -3.05 9.87 4.91
N GLU A 160 -2.38 10.32 3.85
CA GLU A 160 -1.02 10.84 3.91
C GLU A 160 -1.03 12.37 3.92
N GLY A 161 -0.47 12.95 4.98
CA GLY A 161 -0.40 14.40 5.18
C GLY A 161 0.88 15.03 4.62
N PRO A 162 0.94 16.38 4.56
CA PRO A 162 2.04 17.12 3.92
C PRO A 162 3.38 17.03 4.62
N LYS A 163 3.41 16.54 5.87
CA LYS A 163 4.63 16.34 6.66
C LYS A 163 5.22 14.94 6.52
N ALA A 164 4.62 14.06 5.70
CA ALA A 164 5.20 12.75 5.40
C ALA A 164 6.52 12.90 4.62
N GLY A 165 7.34 11.84 4.64
CA GLY A 165 8.55 11.76 3.82
C GLY A 165 8.27 11.19 2.43
N GLY A 166 9.16 11.44 1.47
CA GLY A 166 9.09 10.82 0.15
C GLY A 166 8.24 11.60 -0.85
N HIS A 167 7.49 10.88 -1.69
CA HIS A 167 6.65 11.48 -2.73
C HIS A 167 5.32 11.94 -2.14
N LEU A 168 5.03 13.24 -2.24
CA LEU A 168 3.85 13.86 -1.62
C LEU A 168 2.81 14.26 -2.65
N GLY A 169 1.53 14.10 -2.30
CA GLY A 169 0.39 14.63 -3.06
C GLY A 169 0.17 16.14 -2.93
N PHE A 170 1.16 16.88 -2.41
CA PHE A 170 1.05 18.31 -2.08
C PHE A 170 2.12 19.13 -2.81
N LYS A 171 1.75 20.35 -3.20
CA LYS A 171 2.69 21.37 -3.68
C LYS A 171 3.47 21.98 -2.52
N LYS A 172 4.60 22.61 -2.83
CA LYS A 172 5.49 23.21 -1.83
C LYS A 172 4.78 24.22 -0.94
N GLU A 173 3.87 25.00 -1.50
CA GLU A 173 3.13 26.04 -0.79
C GLU A 173 2.11 25.46 0.20
N GLN A 174 1.66 24.23 -0.03
CA GLN A 174 0.66 23.54 0.81
C GLN A 174 1.31 22.86 2.03
N LEU A 175 2.65 22.72 2.07
CA LEU A 175 3.33 21.91 3.09
C LEU A 175 3.17 22.45 4.52
N GLN A 176 3.02 23.77 4.66
CA GLN A 176 2.86 24.44 5.95
C GLN A 176 1.43 24.97 6.19
N ASP A 177 0.52 24.72 5.24
CA ASP A 177 -0.85 25.19 5.32
C ASP A 177 -1.70 24.22 6.15
N GLN A 178 -2.30 24.73 7.23
CA GLN A 178 -3.10 23.97 8.19
C GLN A 178 -4.37 23.37 7.57
N HIS A 179 -4.85 23.90 6.43
CA HIS A 179 -5.95 23.29 5.69
C HIS A 179 -5.60 21.90 5.15
N TYR A 180 -4.31 21.60 4.98
CA TYR A 180 -3.83 20.28 4.56
C TYR A 180 -3.27 19.45 5.71
N ALA A 181 -3.39 19.91 6.97
CA ALA A 181 -3.00 19.13 8.13
C ALA A 181 -3.88 17.87 8.27
N LEU A 182 -3.36 16.82 8.90
CA LEU A 182 -4.08 15.56 9.07
C LEU A 182 -5.36 15.74 9.89
N GLU A 183 -5.35 16.67 10.83
CA GLU A 183 -6.49 17.09 11.65
C GLU A 183 -7.67 17.59 10.80
N THR A 184 -7.38 18.13 9.60
CA THR A 184 -8.38 18.54 8.61
C THR A 184 -8.69 17.40 7.64
N LEU A 185 -7.66 16.75 7.09
CA LEU A 185 -7.82 15.75 6.03
C LEU A 185 -8.52 14.47 6.51
N ILE A 186 -8.22 13.99 7.72
CA ILE A 186 -8.77 12.73 8.23
C ILE A 186 -10.29 12.83 8.39
N PRO A 187 -10.86 13.83 9.08
CA PRO A 187 -12.33 13.97 9.17
C PRO A 187 -13.02 13.99 7.82
N GLU A 188 -12.46 14.70 6.83
CA GLU A 188 -13.05 14.75 5.49
C GLU A 188 -13.03 13.39 4.78
N VAL A 189 -11.92 12.66 4.84
CA VAL A 189 -11.82 11.32 4.25
C VAL A 189 -12.76 10.34 4.97
N VAL A 190 -12.89 10.44 6.30
CA VAL A 190 -13.83 9.63 7.08
C VAL A 190 -15.28 9.90 6.68
N MET A 191 -15.66 11.16 6.42
CA MET A 191 -16.99 11.50 5.91
C MET A 191 -17.25 10.84 4.55
N ILE A 192 -16.28 10.90 3.63
CA ILE A 192 -16.38 10.25 2.32
C ILE A 192 -16.53 8.73 2.49
N ALA A 193 -15.63 8.08 3.23
CA ALA A 193 -15.69 6.64 3.45
C ALA A 193 -17.00 6.19 4.10
N SER A 194 -17.55 7.00 5.02
CA SER A 194 -18.81 6.70 5.70
C SER A 194 -20.03 6.81 4.78
N SER A 195 -19.96 7.58 3.69
CA SER A 195 -21.06 7.68 2.72
C SER A 195 -21.26 6.42 1.85
N TYR A 196 -20.32 5.46 1.93
CA TYR A 196 -20.42 4.16 1.26
C TYR A 196 -20.74 3.01 2.24
N LYS A 197 -20.92 3.31 3.53
CA LYS A 197 -21.44 2.34 4.48
C LYS A 197 -22.96 2.26 4.28
N GLU A 198 -23.46 1.05 4.01
CA GLU A 198 -24.89 0.75 4.10
C GLU A 198 -25.40 0.91 5.53
#